data_AF-A0A926TG38-F1
#
_entry.id   AF-A0A926TG38-F1
#
_cell.length_a   1.000
_cell.length_b   1.000
_cell.length_c   1.000
_cell.angle_alpha   90.00
_cell.angle_beta   90.00
_cell.angle_gamma   90.00
#
_symmetry.space_group_name_H-M   'P 1'
#
loop_
_entity.id
_entity.type
_entity.pdbx_description
1 polymer ?
#
loop_
_entity_poly.entity_id
_entity_poly.type
_entity_poly.pdbx_seq_one_letter_code
_entity_poly.pdbx_strand_id
1 'polypeptide(L)'
;ATNLSPLLAQVLLNRGIETAEQVQAFLDPESQTLPSPLQDFLDLPISLELLINVINQRQRIAICGDYDADGMTSTALLIRALRSLGARVEYAIPSRMSEGYGINKRIIEEFYDEGVQLILTVDNGIAAVEPIARARELGLSVIITDHHDVPPTLPPANAILNPKLIDPESLYRGLAGVGVAYILAVSLAQSMGKTQELGSALLELFTLGTIADLAPLTGVNRRWVKRGLQRLPQSKLAGVQALIQVAGLSGAKNLKPEAIGFRLGPRINAVGRLADPQIVIELLTTDDMGVALEQAMKCEQINQTRQQLCEQIEREAIAAYEASSDSAQRDRLLVLVQPDWHHGVIGIVASRLVERYGVPVFIGTYENADHIRGSARSIPEFNVFEALEFCKDLLEKHGGHQAAGGFSLKAENLDALRSRLCSFAHQQLQPAHLKPLVEIDAQASLDQITHSLYAQIDALHPCGIANPDPVFWTPNVRVCEQKSIGKGHLKLVLSAEDASVDRQKITAIAWRWGEYYPLPRQVDVAYRVRTNEWQGAVSVELELVGVRLPTQTTNPQEVAFQMGDRQYVCSLTDALSGRELRIRNPEGKILVVQQGQKLGKLGRTDHDSKQVDVCQPPFYHLIKAALNALEQQ
;
A
#
# COMPACT_ATOMS: atom_id res chain seq x y z
N ALA A 1 -5.23 -31.68 -4.81
CA ALA A 1 -6.50 -31.06 -5.21
C ALA A 1 -6.29 -29.87 -6.16
N THR A 2 -5.36 -28.95 -5.87
CA THR A 2 -5.21 -27.68 -6.62
C THR A 2 -4.04 -27.64 -7.62
N ASN A 3 -3.23 -28.70 -7.75
CA ASN A 3 -2.02 -28.77 -8.60
C ASN A 3 -0.97 -27.66 -8.35
N LEU A 4 -1.05 -26.95 -7.22
CA LEU A 4 -0.03 -25.99 -6.80
C LEU A 4 1.17 -26.69 -6.17
N SER A 5 2.35 -26.09 -6.29
CA SER A 5 3.50 -26.53 -5.51
C SER A 5 3.22 -26.39 -4.00
N PRO A 6 3.82 -27.23 -3.14
CA PRO A 6 3.65 -27.10 -1.69
C PRO A 6 4.01 -25.71 -1.17
N LEU A 7 5.03 -25.08 -1.77
CA LEU A 7 5.47 -23.74 -1.42
C LEU A 7 4.38 -22.70 -1.70
N LEU A 8 3.74 -22.75 -2.89
CA LEU A 8 2.68 -21.80 -3.22
C LEU A 8 1.38 -22.08 -2.46
N ALA A 9 1.08 -23.35 -2.17
CA ALA A 9 -0.03 -23.70 -1.28
C ALA A 9 0.17 -23.11 0.12
N GLN A 10 1.40 -23.14 0.65
CA GLN A 10 1.72 -22.51 1.93
C GLN A 10 1.53 -20.99 1.91
N VAL A 11 1.91 -20.32 0.81
CA VAL A 11 1.66 -18.88 0.62
C VAL A 11 0.16 -18.58 0.70
N LEU A 12 -0.67 -19.34 -0.02
CA LEU A 12 -2.12 -19.13 -0.01
C LEU A 12 -2.74 -19.40 1.37
N LEU A 13 -2.31 -20.45 2.06
CA LEU A 13 -2.76 -20.75 3.43
C LEU A 13 -2.42 -19.62 4.40
N ASN A 14 -1.19 -19.09 4.34
CA ASN A 14 -0.77 -17.98 5.20
C ASN A 14 -1.50 -16.66 4.88
N ARG A 15 -2.14 -16.57 3.71
CA ARG A 15 -3.03 -15.47 3.29
C ARG A 15 -4.51 -15.74 3.53
N GLY A 16 -4.86 -16.83 4.24
CA GLY A 16 -6.24 -17.18 4.57
C GLY A 16 -7.05 -17.81 3.45
N ILE A 17 -6.40 -18.31 2.38
CA ILE A 17 -7.03 -19.05 1.29
C ILE A 17 -6.82 -20.55 1.55
N GLU A 18 -7.82 -21.18 2.16
CA GLU A 18 -7.69 -22.51 2.79
C GLU A 18 -8.39 -23.63 2.01
N THR A 19 -9.42 -23.32 1.23
CA THR A 19 -10.19 -24.35 0.48
C THR A 19 -9.85 -24.38 -1.02
N ALA A 20 -10.09 -25.54 -1.66
CA ALA A 20 -9.85 -25.69 -3.09
C ALA A 20 -10.74 -24.74 -3.92
N GLU A 21 -11.97 -24.50 -3.45
CA GLU A 21 -12.91 -23.56 -4.06
C GLU A 21 -12.38 -22.12 -3.97
N GLN A 22 -11.86 -21.71 -2.81
CA GLN A 22 -11.26 -20.39 -2.64
C GLN A 22 -10.03 -20.22 -3.54
N VAL A 23 -9.18 -21.24 -3.65
CA VAL A 23 -8.01 -21.25 -4.56
C VAL A 23 -8.47 -21.11 -6.01
N GLN A 24 -9.46 -21.90 -6.45
CA GLN A 24 -9.98 -21.83 -7.81
C GLN A 24 -10.56 -20.45 -8.11
N ALA A 25 -11.35 -19.91 -7.19
CA ALA A 25 -11.98 -18.61 -7.33
C ALA A 25 -10.95 -17.46 -7.34
N PHE A 26 -9.84 -17.63 -6.61
CA PHE A 26 -8.72 -16.69 -6.57
C PHE A 26 -7.88 -16.71 -7.86
N LEU A 27 -7.55 -17.90 -8.37
CA LEU A 27 -6.74 -18.08 -9.59
C LEU A 27 -7.55 -17.78 -10.85
N ASP A 28 -8.83 -18.14 -10.85
CA ASP A 28 -9.78 -17.91 -11.92
C ASP A 28 -11.02 -17.14 -11.41
N PRO A 29 -10.93 -15.80 -11.25
CA PRO A 29 -12.06 -14.97 -10.81
C PRO A 29 -13.29 -15.03 -11.74
N GLU A 30 -13.16 -15.58 -12.95
CA GLU A 30 -14.30 -15.80 -13.85
C GLU A 30 -15.20 -16.94 -13.39
N SER A 31 -14.66 -17.90 -12.64
CA SER A 31 -15.43 -19.01 -12.07
C SER A 31 -16.44 -18.56 -11.00
N GLN A 32 -16.29 -17.34 -10.47
CA GLN A 32 -17.20 -16.77 -9.49
C GLN A 32 -18.46 -16.19 -10.15
N THR A 33 -19.62 -16.49 -9.59
CA THR A 33 -20.86 -15.74 -9.85
C THR A 33 -20.86 -14.49 -8.98
N LEU A 34 -20.85 -13.30 -9.60
CA LEU A 34 -20.93 -12.04 -8.85
C LEU A 34 -22.39 -11.69 -8.55
N PRO A 35 -22.70 -11.21 -7.32
CA PRO A 35 -24.01 -10.64 -7.02
C PRO A 35 -24.27 -9.41 -7.90
N SER A 36 -25.54 -9.10 -8.14
CA SER A 36 -25.90 -7.90 -8.90
C SER A 36 -25.57 -6.66 -8.06
N PRO A 37 -24.95 -5.59 -8.62
CA PRO A 37 -24.72 -4.35 -7.89
C PRO A 37 -26.01 -3.73 -7.33
N LEU A 38 -27.16 -4.00 -7.95
CA LEU A 38 -28.48 -3.54 -7.48
C LEU A 38 -28.91 -4.19 -6.15
N GLN A 39 -28.29 -5.30 -5.75
CA GLN A 39 -28.56 -5.96 -4.48
C GLN A 39 -27.77 -5.31 -3.33
N ASP A 40 -26.55 -4.84 -3.62
CA ASP A 40 -25.63 -4.34 -2.59
C ASP A 40 -25.72 -2.82 -2.43
N PHE A 41 -25.89 -2.08 -3.53
CA PHE A 41 -26.02 -0.62 -3.51
C PHE A 41 -27.50 -0.20 -3.52
N LEU A 42 -28.07 0.00 -2.33
CA LEU A 42 -29.50 0.32 -2.15
C LEU A 42 -29.95 1.60 -2.85
N ASP A 43 -29.05 2.58 -2.98
CA ASP A 43 -29.31 3.86 -3.65
C ASP A 43 -29.02 3.84 -5.16
N LEU A 44 -28.53 2.72 -5.70
CA LEU A 44 -28.27 2.59 -7.14
C LEU A 44 -29.56 2.73 -7.95
N PRO A 45 -30.69 2.05 -7.65
CA PRO A 45 -31.94 2.26 -8.38
C PRO A 45 -32.39 3.73 -8.44
N ILE A 46 -32.29 4.47 -7.33
CA ILE A 46 -32.64 5.91 -7.26
C ILE A 46 -31.72 6.72 -8.17
N SER A 47 -30.42 6.41 -8.13
CA SER A 47 -29.42 7.06 -8.99
C SER A 47 -29.74 6.86 -10.47
N LEU A 48 -30.12 5.64 -10.86
CA LEU A 48 -30.49 5.32 -12.24
C LEU A 48 -31.74 6.07 -12.69
N GLU A 49 -32.78 6.11 -11.86
CA GLU A 49 -34.02 6.83 -12.18
C GLU A 49 -33.77 8.33 -12.40
N LEU A 50 -33.02 8.98 -11.50
CA LEU A 50 -32.66 10.39 -11.62
C LEU A 50 -31.88 10.68 -12.90
N LEU A 51 -30.85 9.88 -13.20
CA LEU A 51 -30.03 10.05 -14.40
C LEU A 51 -30.86 9.84 -15.68
N ILE A 52 -31.68 8.79 -15.75
CA ILE A 52 -32.56 8.52 -16.90
C ILE A 52 -33.51 9.69 -17.13
N ASN A 53 -34.11 10.24 -16.07
CA ASN A 53 -35.02 11.38 -16.17
C ASN A 53 -34.31 12.62 -16.74
N VAL A 54 -33.15 12.98 -16.20
CA VAL A 54 -32.37 14.16 -16.65
C VAL A 54 -31.90 13.99 -18.10
N ILE A 55 -31.45 12.78 -18.47
CA ILE A 55 -31.03 12.47 -19.85
C ILE A 55 -32.21 12.58 -20.82
N ASN A 56 -33.36 11.98 -20.50
CA ASN A 56 -34.55 12.01 -21.35
C ASN A 56 -35.09 13.44 -21.54
N GLN A 57 -34.98 14.27 -20.51
CA GLN A 57 -35.37 15.69 -20.55
C GLN A 57 -34.31 16.58 -21.21
N ARG A 58 -33.16 16.03 -21.63
CA ARG A 58 -32.02 16.75 -22.23
C ARG A 58 -31.49 17.88 -21.34
N GLN A 59 -31.60 17.69 -20.03
CA GLN A 59 -31.09 18.60 -19.01
C GLN A 59 -29.59 18.39 -18.78
N ARG A 60 -28.96 19.34 -18.10
CA ARG A 60 -27.51 19.34 -17.85
C ARG A 60 -27.17 18.55 -16.58
N ILE A 61 -26.17 17.67 -16.69
CA ILE A 61 -25.52 16.96 -15.60
C ILE A 61 -24.14 17.57 -15.40
N ALA A 62 -23.75 17.83 -14.15
CA ALA A 62 -22.39 18.22 -13.82
C ALA A 62 -21.69 17.12 -13.01
N ILE A 63 -20.47 16.78 -13.40
CA ILE A 63 -19.61 15.87 -12.64
C ILE A 63 -18.65 16.69 -11.77
N CYS A 64 -18.63 16.45 -10.47
CA CYS A 64 -17.64 17.04 -9.56
C CYS A 64 -16.60 15.99 -9.17
N GLY A 65 -15.43 16.03 -9.79
CA GLY A 65 -14.36 15.06 -9.56
C GLY A 65 -13.32 15.49 -8.53
N ASP A 66 -12.37 14.59 -8.27
CA ASP A 66 -11.15 14.89 -7.51
C ASP A 66 -9.90 14.98 -8.41
N TYR A 67 -8.84 15.61 -7.88
CA TYR A 67 -7.61 15.91 -8.60
C TYR A 67 -6.63 14.75 -8.67
N ASP A 68 -6.85 13.62 -8.01
CA ASP A 68 -5.94 12.47 -8.11
C ASP A 68 -6.31 11.52 -9.26
N ALA A 69 -5.54 10.44 -9.42
CA ALA A 69 -5.76 9.51 -10.52
C ALA A 69 -7.11 8.80 -10.45
N ASP A 70 -7.65 8.51 -9.27
CA ASP A 70 -8.97 7.89 -9.15
C ASP A 70 -10.06 8.88 -9.55
N GLY A 71 -10.05 10.08 -8.96
CA GLY A 71 -10.99 11.15 -9.31
C GLY A 71 -10.96 11.54 -10.79
N MET A 72 -9.78 11.70 -11.38
CA MET A 72 -9.64 12.07 -12.79
C MET A 72 -10.05 10.94 -13.74
N THR A 73 -9.72 9.68 -13.43
CA THR A 73 -10.15 8.54 -14.26
C THR A 73 -11.65 8.27 -14.11
N SER A 74 -12.22 8.45 -12.92
CA SER A 74 -13.66 8.41 -12.64
C SER A 74 -14.43 9.46 -13.44
N THR A 75 -13.93 10.69 -13.42
CA THR A 75 -14.50 11.81 -14.18
C THR A 75 -14.48 11.51 -15.67
N ALA A 76 -13.33 11.09 -16.22
CA ALA A 76 -13.22 10.72 -17.63
C ALA A 76 -14.14 9.55 -18.00
N LEU A 77 -14.25 8.54 -17.14
CA LEU A 77 -15.11 7.37 -17.33
C LEU A 77 -16.59 7.80 -17.46
N LEU A 78 -17.08 8.61 -16.53
CA LEU A 78 -18.47 9.07 -16.52
C LEU A 78 -18.76 10.09 -17.62
N ILE A 79 -17.82 10.98 -17.98
CA ILE A 79 -17.96 11.84 -19.16
C ILE A 79 -18.20 10.99 -20.40
N ARG A 80 -17.36 9.98 -20.65
CA ARG A 80 -17.49 9.11 -21.84
C ARG A 80 -18.78 8.31 -21.81
N ALA A 81 -19.11 7.68 -20.68
CA ALA A 81 -20.33 6.89 -20.53
C ALA A 81 -21.59 7.74 -20.72
N LEU A 82 -21.75 8.83 -19.99
CA LEU A 82 -22.94 9.67 -20.05
C LEU A 82 -23.12 10.34 -21.42
N ARG A 83 -22.04 10.83 -22.06
CA ARG A 83 -22.11 11.36 -23.43
C ARG A 83 -22.53 10.30 -24.43
N SER A 84 -22.02 9.06 -24.31
CA SER A 84 -22.43 7.95 -25.19
C SER A 84 -23.93 7.63 -25.06
N LEU A 85 -24.50 7.83 -23.87
CA LEU A 85 -25.93 7.62 -23.58
C LEU A 85 -26.81 8.82 -23.97
N GLY A 86 -26.21 9.92 -24.47
CA GLY A 86 -26.91 11.12 -24.95
C GLY A 86 -27.06 12.25 -23.93
N ALA A 87 -26.35 12.18 -22.80
CA ALA A 87 -26.37 13.23 -21.78
C ALA A 87 -25.61 14.49 -22.19
N ARG A 88 -26.03 15.64 -21.64
CA ARG A 88 -25.25 16.89 -21.67
C ARG A 88 -24.45 16.99 -20.37
N VAL A 89 -23.14 16.90 -20.47
CA VAL A 89 -22.24 16.73 -19.32
C VAL A 89 -21.21 17.85 -19.28
N GLU A 90 -21.24 18.59 -18.18
CA GLU A 90 -20.18 19.48 -17.72
C GLU A 90 -19.41 18.82 -16.56
N TYR A 91 -18.25 19.36 -16.21
CA TYR A 91 -17.49 18.89 -15.06
C TYR A 91 -16.70 20.00 -14.39
N ALA A 92 -16.39 19.82 -13.11
CA ALA A 92 -15.44 20.63 -12.38
C ALA A 92 -14.57 19.73 -11.51
N ILE A 93 -13.29 20.10 -11.37
CA ILE A 93 -12.35 19.48 -10.44
C ILE A 93 -11.78 20.61 -9.58
N PRO A 94 -11.89 20.55 -8.25
CA PRO A 94 -11.41 21.61 -7.38
C PRO A 94 -9.89 21.72 -7.46
N SER A 95 -9.39 22.95 -7.34
CA SER A 95 -7.95 23.17 -7.27
C SER A 95 -7.40 22.73 -5.91
N ARG A 96 -6.51 21.74 -5.91
CA ARG A 96 -5.79 21.27 -4.72
C ARG A 96 -5.07 22.40 -3.97
N MET A 97 -4.58 23.39 -4.72
CA MET A 97 -3.75 24.47 -4.18
C MET A 97 -4.58 25.55 -3.50
N SER A 98 -5.67 26.00 -4.13
CA SER A 98 -6.43 27.17 -3.69
C SER A 98 -7.75 26.84 -2.99
N GLU A 99 -8.36 25.70 -3.29
CA GLU A 99 -9.74 25.40 -2.88
C GLU A 99 -9.83 24.22 -1.91
N GLY A 100 -8.79 23.40 -1.85
CA GLY A 100 -8.76 22.21 -1.03
C GLY A 100 -9.39 21.01 -1.74
N TYR A 101 -9.98 20.11 -0.96
CA TYR A 101 -10.43 18.81 -1.42
C TYR A 101 -11.96 18.77 -1.61
N GLY A 102 -12.41 18.19 -2.73
CA GLY A 102 -13.80 17.87 -3.01
C GLY A 102 -14.74 19.05 -3.32
N ILE A 103 -16.03 18.72 -3.49
CA ILE A 103 -17.09 19.68 -3.79
C ILE A 103 -17.25 20.76 -2.72
N ASN A 104 -17.46 22.01 -3.15
CA ASN A 104 -17.61 23.18 -2.28
C ASN A 104 -18.79 24.07 -2.72
N LYS A 105 -19.16 25.05 -1.87
CA LYS A 105 -20.31 25.93 -2.13
C LYS A 105 -20.17 26.74 -3.42
N ARG A 106 -18.97 27.18 -3.78
CA ARG A 106 -18.68 27.93 -5.02
C ARG A 106 -19.05 27.09 -6.25
N ILE A 107 -18.53 25.86 -6.34
CA ILE A 107 -18.81 24.95 -7.46
C ILE A 107 -20.32 24.70 -7.61
N ILE A 108 -21.03 24.57 -6.49
CA ILE A 108 -22.48 24.34 -6.49
C ILE A 108 -23.24 25.54 -7.03
N GLU A 109 -22.87 26.74 -6.61
CA GLU A 109 -23.51 27.97 -7.07
C GLU A 109 -23.22 28.24 -8.55
N GLU A 110 -22.00 27.95 -9.01
CA GLU A 110 -21.66 28.01 -10.44
C GLU A 110 -22.48 27.03 -11.27
N PHE A 111 -22.59 25.77 -10.85
CA PHE A 111 -23.44 24.78 -11.54
C PHE A 111 -24.91 25.19 -11.56
N TYR A 112 -25.42 25.76 -10.46
CA TYR A 112 -26.79 26.28 -10.42
C TYR A 112 -27.00 27.40 -11.44
N ASP A 113 -26.08 28.38 -11.50
CA ASP A 113 -26.13 29.51 -12.43
C ASP A 113 -26.02 29.06 -13.90
N GLU A 114 -25.30 27.97 -14.16
CA GLU A 114 -25.20 27.31 -15.47
C GLU A 114 -26.44 26.47 -15.84
N GLY A 115 -27.45 26.40 -14.97
CA GLY A 115 -28.68 25.65 -15.22
C GLY A 115 -28.51 24.13 -15.15
N VAL A 116 -27.50 23.64 -14.40
CA VAL A 116 -27.37 22.22 -14.06
C VAL A 116 -28.61 21.76 -13.29
N GLN A 117 -29.04 20.52 -13.51
CA GLN A 117 -30.19 19.93 -12.80
C GLN A 117 -29.77 18.80 -11.87
N LEU A 118 -28.64 18.15 -12.17
CA LEU A 118 -28.09 17.06 -11.39
C LEU A 118 -26.58 17.20 -11.25
N ILE A 119 -26.10 17.14 -10.02
CA ILE A 119 -24.68 17.02 -9.66
C ILE A 119 -24.39 15.55 -9.35
N LEU A 120 -23.33 15.03 -9.97
CA LEU A 120 -22.77 13.71 -9.71
C LEU A 120 -21.35 13.89 -9.16
N THR A 121 -21.13 13.66 -7.87
CA THR A 121 -19.76 13.67 -7.34
C THR A 121 -19.08 12.36 -7.67
N VAL A 122 -17.78 12.41 -7.93
CA VAL A 122 -16.94 11.23 -8.16
C VAL A 122 -15.69 11.32 -7.32
N ASP A 123 -15.44 10.28 -6.54
CA ASP A 123 -14.30 10.19 -5.63
C ASP A 123 -14.25 11.33 -4.58
N ASN A 124 -15.40 11.93 -4.28
CA ASN A 124 -15.56 12.89 -3.21
C ASN A 124 -17.04 13.06 -2.84
N GLY A 125 -17.31 13.83 -1.78
CA GLY A 125 -18.64 14.28 -1.42
C GLY A 125 -19.22 13.62 -0.17
N ILE A 126 -18.74 12.45 0.26
CA ILE A 126 -19.30 11.74 1.43
C ILE A 126 -19.20 12.55 2.74
N ALA A 127 -18.22 13.45 2.83
CA ALA A 127 -18.02 14.36 3.96
C ALA A 127 -18.54 15.79 3.73
N ALA A 128 -19.08 16.09 2.55
CA ALA A 128 -19.44 17.46 2.15
C ALA A 128 -20.87 17.84 2.59
N VAL A 129 -21.15 17.80 3.89
CA VAL A 129 -22.51 18.04 4.42
C VAL A 129 -23.07 19.42 4.01
N GLU A 130 -22.33 20.50 4.29
CA GLU A 130 -22.81 21.85 3.99
C GLU A 130 -22.91 22.17 2.49
N PRO A 131 -21.91 21.84 1.65
CA PRO A 131 -22.07 22.01 0.21
C PRO A 131 -23.29 21.25 -0.31
N ILE A 132 -23.43 19.97 0.01
CA ILE A 132 -24.53 19.16 -0.53
C ILE A 132 -25.89 19.69 -0.04
N ALA A 133 -26.00 20.12 1.22
CA ALA A 133 -27.21 20.79 1.72
C ALA A 133 -27.56 22.04 0.87
N ARG A 134 -26.57 22.87 0.55
CA ARG A 134 -26.75 24.05 -0.31
C ARG A 134 -27.26 23.68 -1.70
N ALA A 135 -26.73 22.62 -2.31
CA ALA A 135 -27.24 22.15 -3.61
C ALA A 135 -28.72 21.75 -3.53
N ARG A 136 -29.13 21.08 -2.46
CA ARG A 136 -30.53 20.68 -2.25
C ARG A 136 -31.45 21.88 -2.01
N GLU A 137 -31.00 22.89 -1.27
CA GLU A 137 -31.73 24.16 -1.08
C GLU A 137 -31.99 24.88 -2.41
N LEU A 138 -31.02 24.82 -3.33
CA LEU A 138 -31.12 25.38 -4.68
C LEU A 138 -31.97 24.51 -5.64
N GLY A 139 -32.49 23.36 -5.17
CA GLY A 139 -33.34 22.47 -5.96
C GLY A 139 -32.57 21.51 -6.88
N LEU A 140 -31.24 21.42 -6.74
CA LEU A 140 -30.43 20.48 -7.52
C LEU A 140 -30.61 19.06 -7.00
N SER A 141 -30.65 18.09 -7.93
CA SER A 141 -30.48 16.68 -7.57
C SER A 141 -29.01 16.38 -7.36
N VAL A 142 -28.67 15.57 -6.37
CA VAL A 142 -27.28 15.23 -6.05
C VAL A 142 -27.14 13.73 -5.84
N ILE A 143 -26.25 13.11 -6.60
CA ILE A 143 -25.82 11.72 -6.44
C ILE A 143 -24.36 11.75 -6.01
N ILE A 144 -24.03 11.07 -4.91
CA ILE A 144 -22.66 10.94 -4.44
C ILE A 144 -22.11 9.58 -4.88
N THR A 145 -20.98 9.57 -5.57
CA THR A 145 -20.18 8.35 -5.79
C THR A 145 -18.81 8.54 -5.16
N ASP A 146 -18.52 7.76 -4.12
CA ASP A 146 -17.35 7.97 -3.27
C ASP A 146 -16.92 6.64 -2.63
N HIS A 147 -15.70 6.54 -2.13
CA HIS A 147 -15.17 5.38 -1.40
C HIS A 147 -14.44 5.76 -0.10
N HIS A 148 -14.35 7.05 0.20
CA HIS A 148 -13.75 7.57 1.43
C HIS A 148 -14.50 7.13 2.68
N ASP A 149 -13.82 7.24 3.84
CA ASP A 149 -14.40 6.88 5.13
C ASP A 149 -15.71 7.62 5.41
N VAL A 150 -16.68 6.89 5.93
CA VAL A 150 -18.03 7.40 6.16
C VAL A 150 -18.04 8.22 7.45
N PRO A 151 -18.37 9.53 7.40
CA PRO A 151 -18.44 10.35 8.59
C PRO A 151 -19.69 10.01 9.43
N PRO A 152 -19.74 10.43 10.71
CA PRO A 152 -20.91 10.23 11.56
C PRO A 152 -22.21 10.88 11.05
N THR A 153 -22.08 11.92 10.23
CA THR A 153 -23.21 12.64 9.63
C THR A 153 -23.09 12.61 8.12
N LEU A 154 -24.07 11.99 7.47
CA LEU A 154 -24.13 11.91 6.02
C LEU A 154 -24.68 13.20 5.41
N PRO A 155 -24.18 13.62 4.23
CA PRO A 155 -24.73 14.73 3.48
C PRO A 155 -26.15 14.42 2.97
N PRO A 156 -27.04 15.41 2.84
CA PRO A 156 -28.44 15.19 2.45
C PRO A 156 -28.61 14.99 0.93
N ALA A 157 -27.79 14.15 0.30
CA ALA A 157 -27.90 13.82 -1.12
C ALA A 157 -29.18 13.02 -1.45
N ASN A 158 -29.57 12.98 -2.72
CA ASN A 158 -30.67 12.12 -3.16
C ASN A 158 -30.31 10.63 -3.12
N ALA A 159 -29.03 10.32 -3.35
CA ALA A 159 -28.50 8.97 -3.39
C ALA A 159 -27.00 8.99 -3.05
N ILE A 160 -26.54 7.98 -2.31
CA ILE A 160 -25.13 7.82 -1.92
C ILE A 160 -24.68 6.41 -2.31
N LEU A 161 -23.75 6.33 -3.25
CA LEU A 161 -23.06 5.11 -3.62
C LEU A 161 -21.67 5.13 -3.00
N ASN A 162 -21.53 4.44 -1.86
CA ASN A 162 -20.24 4.24 -1.22
C ASN A 162 -20.09 2.78 -0.78
N PRO A 163 -19.04 2.05 -1.22
CA PRO A 163 -18.84 0.65 -0.86
C PRO A 163 -18.65 0.45 0.65
N LYS A 164 -18.33 1.49 1.41
CA LYS A 164 -18.27 1.42 2.88
C LYS A 164 -19.65 1.42 3.57
N LEU A 165 -20.73 1.69 2.84
CA LEU A 165 -22.12 1.61 3.31
C LEU A 165 -22.81 0.26 3.01
N ILE A 166 -22.19 -0.61 2.21
CA ILE A 166 -22.73 -1.94 1.89
C ILE A 166 -22.24 -2.98 2.91
N ASP A 167 -22.72 -4.23 2.80
CA ASP A 167 -22.28 -5.35 3.64
C ASP A 167 -20.73 -5.47 3.67
N PRO A 168 -20.10 -5.58 4.85
CA PRO A 168 -18.65 -5.75 4.97
C PRO A 168 -18.07 -6.94 4.19
N GLU A 169 -18.84 -8.00 3.99
CA GLU A 169 -18.44 -9.22 3.27
C GLU A 169 -18.71 -9.13 1.76
N SER A 170 -19.29 -8.02 1.28
CA SER A 170 -19.56 -7.83 -0.14
C SER A 170 -18.27 -7.83 -0.97
N LEU A 171 -18.32 -8.49 -2.13
CA LEU A 171 -17.23 -8.47 -3.11
C LEU A 171 -16.98 -7.08 -3.71
N TYR A 172 -17.90 -6.12 -3.51
CA TYR A 172 -17.79 -4.73 -3.94
C TYR A 172 -17.18 -3.81 -2.86
N ARG A 173 -16.88 -4.31 -1.65
CA ARG A 173 -16.40 -3.50 -0.52
C ARG A 173 -15.08 -2.76 -0.80
N GLY A 174 -14.23 -3.33 -1.66
CA GLY A 174 -12.90 -2.79 -1.98
C GLY A 174 -12.85 -1.83 -3.16
N LEU A 175 -13.98 -1.43 -3.76
CA LEU A 175 -13.97 -0.53 -4.91
C LEU A 175 -13.37 0.84 -4.57
N ALA A 176 -12.58 1.38 -5.49
CA ALA A 176 -12.25 2.81 -5.55
C ALA A 176 -13.43 3.62 -6.13
N GLY A 177 -13.34 4.94 -6.14
CA GLY A 177 -14.26 5.84 -6.81
C GLY A 177 -14.50 5.46 -8.28
N VAL A 178 -13.45 5.10 -9.04
CA VAL A 178 -13.61 4.67 -10.45
C VAL A 178 -14.40 3.38 -10.58
N GLY A 179 -14.36 2.54 -9.55
CA GLY A 179 -15.15 1.31 -9.45
C GLY A 179 -16.62 1.57 -9.26
N VAL A 180 -16.96 2.51 -8.38
CA VAL A 180 -18.34 2.97 -8.18
C VAL A 180 -18.87 3.63 -9.45
N ALA A 181 -18.06 4.49 -10.09
CA ALA A 181 -18.37 5.13 -11.36
C ALA A 181 -18.61 4.10 -12.49
N TYR A 182 -17.79 3.04 -12.55
CA TYR A 182 -17.95 1.95 -13.52
C TYR A 182 -19.27 1.19 -13.31
N ILE A 183 -19.64 0.88 -12.07
CA ILE A 183 -20.93 0.25 -11.75
C ILE A 183 -22.08 1.15 -12.20
N LEU A 184 -22.06 2.42 -11.82
CA LEU A 184 -23.11 3.37 -12.18
C LEU A 184 -23.28 3.46 -13.70
N ALA A 185 -22.18 3.60 -14.44
CA ALA A 185 -22.19 3.68 -15.90
C ALA A 185 -22.78 2.42 -16.56
N VAL A 186 -22.32 1.23 -16.14
CA VAL A 186 -22.76 -0.05 -16.71
C VAL A 186 -24.24 -0.31 -16.38
N SER A 187 -24.65 -0.10 -15.13
CA SER A 187 -26.04 -0.29 -14.70
C SER A 187 -26.98 0.70 -15.39
N LEU A 188 -26.58 1.95 -15.58
CA LEU A 188 -27.36 2.95 -16.32
C LEU A 188 -27.59 2.53 -17.77
N ALA A 189 -26.52 2.13 -18.47
CA ALA A 189 -26.66 1.68 -19.85
C ALA A 189 -27.52 0.42 -19.96
N GLN A 190 -27.41 -0.52 -19.02
CA GLN A 190 -28.28 -1.70 -18.95
C GLN A 190 -29.74 -1.32 -18.78
N SER A 191 -30.06 -0.43 -17.82
CA SER A 191 -31.44 0.03 -17.58
C SER A 191 -32.04 0.79 -18.77
N MET A 192 -31.19 1.43 -19.59
CA MET A 192 -31.64 2.10 -20.83
C MET A 192 -31.64 1.17 -22.06
N GLY A 193 -31.23 -0.10 -21.93
CA GLY A 193 -31.09 -1.03 -23.06
C GLY A 193 -29.97 -0.67 -24.04
N LYS A 194 -28.98 0.12 -23.59
CA LYS A 194 -27.93 0.77 -24.38
C LYS A 194 -26.52 0.28 -24.05
N THR A 195 -26.37 -0.92 -23.47
CA THR A 195 -25.06 -1.48 -23.11
C THR A 195 -24.05 -1.51 -24.27
N GLN A 196 -24.52 -1.67 -25.51
CA GLN A 196 -23.66 -1.67 -26.71
C GLN A 196 -23.08 -0.28 -27.04
N GLU A 197 -23.68 0.81 -26.52
CA GLU A 197 -23.17 2.18 -26.68
C GLU A 197 -21.96 2.42 -25.75
N LEU A 198 -21.81 1.62 -24.69
CA LEU A 198 -20.62 1.66 -23.84
C LEU A 198 -19.43 1.04 -24.57
N GLY A 199 -18.45 1.88 -24.91
CA GLY A 199 -17.20 1.42 -25.51
C GLY A 199 -16.38 0.52 -24.56
N SER A 200 -15.48 -0.29 -25.12
CA SER A 200 -14.51 -1.10 -24.35
C SER A 200 -13.62 -0.29 -23.39
N ALA A 201 -13.58 1.02 -23.62
CA ALA A 201 -12.85 2.06 -22.90
C ALA A 201 -13.10 2.12 -21.39
N LEU A 202 -14.31 1.83 -20.91
CA LEU A 202 -14.62 2.05 -19.49
C LEU A 202 -13.82 1.13 -18.56
N LEU A 203 -13.57 -0.12 -19.00
CA LEU A 203 -12.82 -1.08 -18.20
C LEU A 203 -11.32 -0.72 -18.09
N GLU A 204 -10.78 -0.08 -19.13
CA GLU A 204 -9.39 0.39 -19.18
C GLU A 204 -9.18 1.55 -18.21
N LEU A 205 -10.11 2.53 -18.20
CA LEU A 205 -10.11 3.63 -17.22
C LEU A 205 -10.30 3.11 -15.80
N PHE A 206 -11.25 2.19 -15.59
CA PHE A 206 -11.43 1.49 -14.31
C PHE A 206 -10.13 0.86 -13.81
N THR A 207 -9.42 0.16 -14.69
CA THR A 207 -8.16 -0.52 -14.33
C THR A 207 -7.05 0.47 -14.01
N LEU A 208 -6.94 1.56 -14.77
CA LEU A 208 -5.97 2.61 -14.49
C LEU A 208 -6.22 3.27 -13.13
N GLY A 209 -7.46 3.70 -12.85
CA GLY A 209 -7.82 4.35 -11.59
C GLY A 209 -7.65 3.42 -10.40
N THR A 210 -8.22 2.21 -10.46
CA THR A 210 -8.17 1.23 -9.35
C THR A 210 -6.73 0.91 -8.92
N ILE A 211 -5.82 0.72 -9.88
CA ILE A 211 -4.42 0.43 -9.55
C ILE A 211 -3.69 1.71 -9.08
N ALA A 212 -3.99 2.87 -9.67
CA ALA A 212 -3.35 4.14 -9.29
C ALA A 212 -3.78 4.64 -7.90
N ASP A 213 -4.98 4.28 -7.46
CA ASP A 213 -5.53 4.51 -6.12
C ASP A 213 -4.95 3.54 -5.07
N LEU A 214 -4.24 2.50 -5.50
CA LEU A 214 -3.79 1.41 -4.64
C LEU A 214 -4.97 0.70 -3.96
N ALA A 215 -6.11 0.59 -4.64
CA ALA A 215 -7.27 -0.13 -4.11
C ALA A 215 -7.00 -1.64 -3.97
N PRO A 216 -7.64 -2.34 -3.01
CA PRO A 216 -7.50 -3.79 -2.84
C PRO A 216 -7.80 -4.56 -4.13
N LEU A 217 -6.86 -5.41 -4.58
CA LEU A 217 -7.01 -6.22 -5.79
C LEU A 217 -7.65 -7.59 -5.49
N THR A 218 -8.74 -7.56 -4.74
CA THR A 218 -9.57 -8.70 -4.32
C THR A 218 -11.01 -8.53 -4.86
N GLY A 219 -11.89 -9.50 -4.62
CA GLY A 219 -13.31 -9.41 -5.02
C GLY A 219 -13.52 -9.03 -6.49
N VAL A 220 -14.41 -8.07 -6.74
CA VAL A 220 -14.72 -7.60 -8.11
C VAL A 220 -13.55 -6.86 -8.76
N ASN A 221 -12.73 -6.14 -7.98
CA ASN A 221 -11.54 -5.46 -8.50
C ASN A 221 -10.61 -6.46 -9.15
N ARG A 222 -10.34 -7.59 -8.47
CA ARG A 222 -9.47 -8.65 -9.02
C ARG A 222 -9.94 -9.12 -10.39
N ARG A 223 -11.23 -9.41 -10.53
CA ARG A 223 -11.83 -9.90 -11.78
C ARG A 223 -11.73 -8.86 -12.90
N TRP A 224 -12.14 -7.63 -12.62
CA TRP A 224 -12.20 -6.57 -13.62
C TRP A 224 -10.81 -6.03 -14.00
N VAL A 225 -9.91 -5.88 -13.03
CA VAL A 225 -8.51 -5.51 -13.29
C VAL A 225 -7.82 -6.58 -14.13
N LYS A 226 -8.02 -7.88 -13.84
CA LYS A 226 -7.44 -8.97 -14.65
C LYS A 226 -7.87 -8.87 -16.11
N ARG A 227 -9.15 -8.57 -16.39
CA ARG A 227 -9.64 -8.32 -17.75
C ARG A 227 -9.10 -7.03 -18.36
N GLY A 228 -9.04 -5.95 -17.59
CA GLY A 228 -8.59 -4.65 -18.09
C GLY A 228 -7.10 -4.62 -18.42
N LEU A 229 -6.25 -5.29 -17.63
CA LEU A 229 -4.82 -5.44 -17.90
C LEU A 229 -4.54 -6.13 -19.24
N GLN A 230 -5.39 -7.09 -19.65
CA GLN A 230 -5.31 -7.74 -20.96
C GLN A 230 -5.68 -6.81 -22.12
N ARG A 231 -6.50 -5.77 -21.85
CA ARG A 231 -6.98 -4.83 -22.87
C ARG A 231 -6.06 -3.62 -23.04
N LEU A 232 -5.47 -3.12 -21.95
CA LEU A 232 -4.64 -1.90 -21.95
C LEU A 232 -3.60 -1.84 -23.08
N PRO A 233 -2.80 -2.88 -23.37
CA PRO A 233 -1.83 -2.86 -24.47
C PRO A 233 -2.41 -2.49 -25.83
N GLN A 234 -3.66 -2.87 -26.08
CA GLN A 234 -4.38 -2.67 -27.34
C GLN A 234 -5.61 -1.79 -27.15
N SER A 235 -5.58 -0.94 -26.12
CA SER A 235 -6.65 0.00 -25.82
C SER A 235 -7.00 0.86 -27.02
N LYS A 236 -8.31 1.08 -27.22
CA LYS A 236 -8.83 1.99 -28.26
C LYS A 236 -8.89 3.45 -27.79
N LEU A 237 -8.55 3.72 -26.53
CA LEU A 237 -8.47 5.07 -26.00
C LEU A 237 -7.15 5.70 -26.43
N ALA A 238 -7.24 6.75 -27.26
CA ALA A 238 -6.09 7.53 -27.71
C ALA A 238 -5.22 7.97 -26.52
N GLY A 239 -5.84 8.47 -25.44
CA GLY A 239 -5.16 8.86 -24.22
C GLY A 239 -4.36 7.76 -23.53
N VAL A 240 -4.93 6.56 -23.45
CA VAL A 240 -4.25 5.41 -22.82
C VAL A 240 -3.07 4.95 -23.67
N GLN A 241 -3.24 4.89 -25.00
CA GLN A 241 -2.15 4.56 -25.91
C GLN A 241 -1.02 5.60 -25.86
N ALA A 242 -1.38 6.89 -25.82
CA ALA A 242 -0.42 7.98 -25.67
C ALA A 242 0.36 7.86 -24.34
N LEU A 243 -0.32 7.57 -23.23
CA LEU A 243 0.31 7.32 -21.93
C LEU A 243 1.27 6.12 -21.96
N ILE A 244 0.85 4.99 -22.56
CA ILE A 244 1.71 3.81 -22.73
C ILE A 244 2.96 4.17 -23.55
N GLN A 245 2.79 4.98 -24.60
CA GLN A 245 3.89 5.42 -25.45
C GLN A 245 4.89 6.30 -24.69
N VAL A 246 4.45 7.40 -24.09
CA VAL A 246 5.36 8.31 -23.35
C VAL A 246 5.94 7.64 -22.11
N ALA A 247 5.26 6.66 -21.55
CA ALA A 247 5.79 5.86 -20.45
C ALA A 247 6.87 4.88 -20.87
N GLY A 248 7.13 4.66 -22.17
CA GLY A 248 8.10 3.70 -22.68
C GLY A 248 7.65 2.25 -22.52
N LEU A 249 6.34 2.01 -22.65
CA LEU A 249 5.70 0.69 -22.54
C LEU A 249 5.15 0.19 -23.88
N SER A 250 5.41 0.91 -24.98
CA SER A 250 5.00 0.50 -26.33
C SER A 250 5.51 -0.90 -26.68
N GLY A 251 4.64 -1.71 -27.28
CA GLY A 251 4.97 -3.08 -27.71
C GLY A 251 4.91 -4.13 -26.60
N ALA A 252 4.65 -3.74 -25.35
CA ALA A 252 4.37 -4.70 -24.28
C ALA A 252 3.12 -5.51 -24.63
N LYS A 253 3.23 -6.85 -24.62
CA LYS A 253 2.07 -7.73 -24.90
C LYS A 253 1.11 -7.82 -23.72
N ASN A 254 1.66 -7.76 -22.51
CA ASN A 254 0.92 -7.82 -21.25
C ASN A 254 1.45 -6.70 -20.34
N LEU A 255 0.55 -6.03 -19.64
CA LEU A 255 0.89 -5.13 -18.55
C LEU A 255 0.53 -5.78 -17.23
N LYS A 256 1.41 -5.62 -16.24
CA LYS A 256 1.14 -6.01 -14.85
C LYS A 256 0.81 -4.76 -14.02
N PRO A 257 0.16 -4.89 -12.85
CA PRO A 257 -0.19 -3.76 -12.00
C PRO A 257 0.97 -2.79 -11.73
N GLU A 258 2.20 -3.29 -11.62
CA GLU A 258 3.40 -2.48 -11.39
C GLU A 258 3.65 -1.48 -12.53
N ALA A 259 3.34 -1.84 -13.78
CA ALA A 259 3.47 -0.91 -14.91
C ALA A 259 2.48 0.27 -14.77
N ILE A 260 1.29 0.02 -14.21
CA ILE A 260 0.32 1.07 -13.96
C ILE A 260 0.76 1.87 -12.72
N GLY A 261 0.96 1.22 -11.57
CA GLY A 261 1.28 1.86 -10.29
C GLY A 261 2.59 2.64 -10.27
N PHE A 262 3.61 2.22 -11.04
CA PHE A 262 4.92 2.87 -11.04
C PHE A 262 5.25 3.66 -12.33
N ARG A 263 4.49 3.50 -13.42
CA ARG A 263 4.75 4.24 -14.67
C ARG A 263 3.54 5.05 -15.13
N LEU A 264 2.36 4.46 -15.32
CA LEU A 264 1.20 5.21 -15.85
C LEU A 264 0.57 6.13 -14.79
N GLY A 265 0.18 5.58 -13.65
CA GLY A 265 -0.45 6.29 -12.53
C GLY A 265 0.34 7.51 -12.06
N PRO A 266 1.67 7.44 -11.87
CA PRO A 266 2.47 8.60 -11.47
C PRO A 266 2.42 9.78 -12.44
N ARG A 267 2.23 9.54 -13.75
CA ARG A 267 2.08 10.62 -14.75
C ARG A 267 0.77 11.37 -14.58
N ILE A 268 -0.30 10.63 -14.33
CA ILE A 268 -1.61 11.18 -14.03
C ILE A 268 -1.56 11.94 -12.70
N ASN A 269 -1.12 11.28 -11.62
CA ASN A 269 -1.03 11.86 -10.28
C ASN A 269 -0.10 13.07 -10.17
N ALA A 270 0.90 13.19 -11.04
CA ALA A 270 1.78 14.36 -11.06
C ALA A 270 1.01 15.63 -11.48
N VAL A 271 0.06 15.52 -12.41
CA VAL A 271 -0.79 16.65 -12.82
C VAL A 271 -1.59 17.15 -11.64
N GLY A 272 -2.33 16.28 -10.95
CA GLY A 272 -3.08 16.63 -9.74
C GLY A 272 -2.29 17.24 -8.57
N ARG A 273 -0.96 17.18 -8.63
CA ARG A 273 -0.07 17.73 -7.60
C ARG A 273 0.54 19.07 -7.99
N LEU A 274 0.76 19.30 -9.27
CA LEU A 274 1.61 20.38 -9.77
C LEU A 274 0.95 21.24 -10.86
N ALA A 275 -0.19 20.82 -11.42
CA ALA A 275 -0.79 21.44 -12.60
C ALA A 275 -2.32 21.28 -12.60
N ASP A 276 -2.95 21.75 -13.67
CA ASP A 276 -4.40 21.68 -13.86
C ASP A 276 -4.85 20.25 -14.25
N PRO A 277 -5.74 19.60 -13.47
CA PRO A 277 -6.34 18.31 -13.78
C PRO A 277 -7.00 18.22 -15.16
N GLN A 278 -7.43 19.34 -15.75
CA GLN A 278 -8.01 19.39 -17.10
C GLN A 278 -7.12 18.73 -18.16
N ILE A 279 -5.79 18.78 -17.99
CA ILE A 279 -4.82 18.09 -18.87
C ILE A 279 -5.13 16.59 -18.96
N VAL A 280 -5.39 15.94 -17.82
CA VAL A 280 -5.68 14.51 -17.76
C VAL A 280 -7.10 14.23 -18.25
N ILE A 281 -8.07 15.09 -17.92
CA ILE A 281 -9.44 14.89 -18.40
C ILE A 281 -9.48 14.96 -19.93
N GLU A 282 -8.84 15.95 -20.54
CA GLU A 282 -8.73 16.05 -22.00
C GLU A 282 -8.01 14.84 -22.60
N LEU A 283 -6.88 14.44 -21.99
CA LEU A 283 -6.13 13.25 -22.40
C LEU A 283 -6.99 11.99 -22.43
N LEU A 284 -7.76 11.72 -21.37
CA LEU A 284 -8.52 10.49 -21.22
C LEU A 284 -9.90 10.53 -21.92
N THR A 285 -10.38 11.70 -22.31
CA THR A 285 -11.68 11.86 -22.97
C THR A 285 -11.59 12.13 -24.47
N THR A 286 -10.45 12.59 -25.00
CA THR A 286 -10.25 12.79 -26.43
C THR A 286 -10.19 11.47 -27.22
N ASP A 287 -10.67 11.51 -28.46
CA ASP A 287 -10.51 10.44 -29.45
C ASP A 287 -9.45 10.79 -30.52
N ASP A 288 -8.88 12.00 -30.47
CA ASP A 288 -7.81 12.43 -31.37
C ASP A 288 -6.44 12.03 -30.81
N MET A 289 -5.69 11.24 -31.57
CA MET A 289 -4.37 10.74 -31.15
C MET A 289 -3.30 11.84 -31.06
N GLY A 290 -3.40 12.89 -31.89
CA GLY A 290 -2.51 14.05 -31.82
C GLY A 290 -2.71 14.83 -30.53
N VAL A 291 -3.96 15.14 -30.19
CA VAL A 291 -4.32 15.78 -28.91
C VAL A 291 -3.91 14.90 -27.73
N ALA A 292 -4.20 13.60 -27.80
CA ALA A 292 -3.82 12.66 -26.75
C ALA A 292 -2.30 12.63 -26.52
N LEU A 293 -1.51 12.61 -27.60
CA LEU A 293 -0.05 12.60 -27.48
C LEU A 293 0.48 13.91 -26.90
N GLU A 294 -0.08 15.05 -27.30
CA GLU A 294 0.27 16.36 -26.72
C GLU A 294 0.02 16.38 -25.21
N GLN A 295 -1.18 16.00 -24.77
CA GLN A 295 -1.53 15.99 -23.35
C GLN A 295 -0.71 14.95 -22.56
N ALA A 296 -0.41 13.79 -23.15
CA ALA A 296 0.44 12.78 -22.52
C ALA A 296 1.89 13.27 -22.35
N MET A 297 2.43 14.03 -23.30
CA MET A 297 3.74 14.68 -23.17
C MET A 297 3.75 15.73 -22.06
N LYS A 298 2.67 16.51 -21.89
CA LYS A 298 2.52 17.43 -20.75
C LYS A 298 2.54 16.66 -19.43
N CYS A 299 1.77 15.57 -19.31
CA CYS A 299 1.79 14.69 -18.14
C CYS A 299 3.21 14.15 -17.84
N GLU A 300 3.97 13.76 -18.87
CA GLU A 300 5.35 13.31 -18.72
C GLU A 300 6.27 14.42 -18.20
N GLN A 301 6.20 15.62 -18.76
CA GLN A 301 7.03 16.75 -18.32
C GLN A 301 6.73 17.15 -16.87
N ILE A 302 5.45 17.16 -16.49
CA ILE A 302 5.02 17.44 -15.11
C ILE A 302 5.52 16.33 -14.17
N ASN A 303 5.44 15.07 -14.59
CA ASN A 303 5.96 13.93 -13.83
C ASN A 303 7.48 13.96 -13.64
N GLN A 304 8.24 14.41 -14.63
CA GLN A 304 9.68 14.62 -14.53
C GLN A 304 10.00 15.73 -13.52
N THR A 305 9.29 16.85 -13.60
CA THR A 305 9.41 17.97 -12.63
C THR A 305 9.11 17.49 -11.20
N ARG A 306 8.01 16.75 -11.04
CA ARG A 306 7.61 16.12 -9.77
C ARG A 306 8.70 15.18 -9.23
N GLN A 307 9.34 14.40 -10.10
CA GLN A 307 10.47 13.53 -9.76
C GLN A 307 11.66 14.33 -9.22
N GLN A 308 12.07 15.38 -9.94
CA GLN A 308 13.19 16.25 -9.59
C GLN A 308 12.96 16.93 -8.24
N LEU A 309 11.75 17.49 -8.02
CA LEU A 309 11.37 18.08 -6.74
C LEU A 309 11.43 17.07 -5.59
N CYS A 310 10.90 15.86 -5.79
CA CYS A 310 11.00 14.80 -4.77
C CYS A 310 12.45 14.45 -4.45
N GLU A 311 13.31 14.28 -5.45
CA GLU A 311 14.73 13.94 -5.26
C GLU A 311 15.50 15.05 -4.56
N GLN A 312 15.21 16.32 -4.87
CA GLN A 312 15.79 17.47 -4.20
C GLN A 312 15.38 17.51 -2.73
N ILE A 313 14.06 17.50 -2.46
CA ILE A 313 13.51 17.61 -1.11
C ILE A 313 13.95 16.42 -0.24
N GLU A 314 13.99 15.21 -0.79
CA GLU A 314 14.49 14.03 -0.08
C GLU A 314 15.96 14.19 0.33
N ARG A 315 16.81 14.69 -0.58
CA ARG A 315 18.22 14.94 -0.28
C ARG A 315 18.40 16.00 0.81
N GLU A 316 17.65 17.10 0.71
CA GLU A 316 17.69 18.19 1.70
C GLU A 316 17.15 17.74 3.06
N ALA A 317 16.06 16.95 3.08
CA ALA A 317 15.48 16.38 4.28
C ALA A 317 16.46 15.44 5.00
N ILE A 318 17.14 14.56 4.26
CA ILE A 318 18.17 13.67 4.82
C ILE A 318 19.34 14.49 5.35
N ALA A 319 19.85 15.45 4.59
CA ALA A 319 20.97 16.30 5.02
C ALA A 319 20.63 17.12 6.28
N ALA A 320 19.40 17.65 6.36
CA ALA A 320 18.93 18.38 7.54
C ALA A 320 18.82 17.48 8.78
N TYR A 321 18.32 16.26 8.60
CA TYR A 321 18.27 15.27 9.68
C TYR A 321 19.67 14.85 10.15
N GLU A 322 20.58 14.52 9.23
CA GLU A 322 21.95 14.09 9.54
C GLU A 322 22.81 15.20 10.17
N ALA A 323 22.52 16.47 9.88
CA ALA A 323 23.17 17.61 10.52
C ALA A 323 22.61 17.96 11.91
N SER A 324 21.45 17.40 12.28
CA SER A 324 20.79 17.68 13.56
C SER A 324 21.26 16.73 14.67
N SER A 325 20.95 17.08 15.92
CA SER A 325 21.10 16.16 17.07
C SER A 325 19.87 15.27 17.30
N ASP A 326 18.89 15.31 16.38
CA ASP A 326 17.66 14.55 16.47
C ASP A 326 17.94 13.06 16.22
N SER A 327 17.13 12.20 16.82
CA SER A 327 17.24 10.76 16.61
C SER A 327 15.85 10.22 16.38
N ALA A 328 15.53 9.89 15.13
CA ALA A 328 14.25 9.29 14.74
C ALA A 328 13.91 8.05 15.59
N GLN A 329 14.93 7.28 15.97
CA GLN A 329 14.79 6.08 16.80
C GLN A 329 14.53 6.39 18.28
N ARG A 330 15.18 7.43 18.83
CA ARG A 330 14.95 7.87 20.21
C ARG A 330 13.58 8.53 20.32
N ASP A 331 13.27 9.42 19.39
CA ASP A 331 12.10 10.28 19.40
C ASP A 331 10.86 9.54 18.83
N ARG A 332 11.07 8.34 18.27
CA ARG A 332 10.09 7.41 17.67
C ARG A 332 9.30 7.98 16.50
N LEU A 333 9.74 9.10 15.96
CA LEU A 333 9.18 9.79 14.81
C LEU A 333 10.21 10.76 14.24
N LEU A 334 9.92 11.30 13.06
CA LEU A 334 10.71 12.35 12.42
C LEU A 334 9.83 13.58 12.14
N VAL A 335 10.24 14.78 12.55
CA VAL A 335 9.61 16.04 12.13
C VAL A 335 10.62 16.87 11.35
N LEU A 336 10.31 17.20 10.10
CA LEU A 336 11.19 18.00 9.24
C LEU A 336 10.40 19.16 8.63
N VAL A 337 10.84 20.38 8.85
CA VAL A 337 10.23 21.57 8.24
C VAL A 337 11.34 22.44 7.69
N GLN A 338 11.26 22.76 6.41
CA GLN A 338 12.21 23.62 5.70
C GLN A 338 11.46 24.56 4.77
N PRO A 339 11.99 25.76 4.47
CA PRO A 339 11.42 26.65 3.46
C PRO A 339 11.57 26.06 2.05
N ASP A 340 10.86 26.65 1.08
CA ASP A 340 10.99 26.39 -0.37
C ASP A 340 10.66 24.96 -0.84
N TRP A 341 10.20 24.08 0.05
CA TRP A 341 9.68 22.78 -0.33
C TRP A 341 8.30 22.88 -0.94
N HIS A 342 8.09 22.25 -2.09
CA HIS A 342 6.80 22.27 -2.77
C HIS A 342 5.79 21.35 -2.06
N HIS A 343 4.75 21.93 -1.45
CA HIS A 343 3.74 21.21 -0.64
C HIS A 343 3.03 20.07 -1.40
N GLY A 344 2.88 20.16 -2.73
CA GLY A 344 2.30 19.07 -3.55
C GLY A 344 3.09 17.75 -3.56
N VAL A 345 4.37 17.77 -3.15
CA VAL A 345 5.26 16.59 -3.19
C VAL A 345 5.82 16.17 -1.83
N ILE A 346 5.74 17.00 -0.79
CA ILE A 346 6.31 16.67 0.53
C ILE A 346 5.74 15.36 1.09
N GLY A 347 4.44 15.07 0.86
CA GLY A 347 3.83 13.81 1.28
C GLY A 347 4.44 12.55 0.62
N ILE A 348 4.97 12.66 -0.60
CA ILE A 348 5.69 11.56 -1.27
C ILE A 348 7.05 11.35 -0.60
N VAL A 349 7.75 12.43 -0.27
CA VAL A 349 9.03 12.37 0.43
C VAL A 349 8.84 11.79 1.84
N ALA A 350 7.78 12.18 2.55
CA ALA A 350 7.44 11.57 3.84
C ALA A 350 7.33 10.05 3.75
N SER A 351 6.62 9.50 2.75
CA SER A 351 6.54 8.04 2.55
C SER A 351 7.91 7.39 2.35
N ARG A 352 8.81 8.01 1.57
CA ARG A 352 10.18 7.50 1.37
C ARG A 352 11.01 7.54 2.66
N LEU A 353 10.83 8.58 3.47
CA LEU A 353 11.50 8.70 4.76
C LEU A 353 10.95 7.69 5.78
N VAL A 354 9.65 7.36 5.73
CA VAL A 354 9.07 6.26 6.53
C VAL A 354 9.72 4.93 6.13
N GLU A 355 9.85 4.64 4.84
CA GLU A 355 10.53 3.43 4.33
C GLU A 355 12.01 3.38 4.74
N ARG A 356 12.72 4.52 4.70
CA ARG A 356 14.14 4.62 5.03
C ARG A 356 14.42 4.47 6.53
N TYR A 357 13.65 5.15 7.38
CA TYR A 357 13.92 5.24 8.82
C TYR A 357 13.06 4.32 9.69
N GLY A 358 11.99 3.75 9.14
CA GLY A 358 11.09 2.83 9.87
C GLY A 358 10.32 3.50 11.00
N VAL A 359 10.00 4.80 10.88
CA VAL A 359 9.26 5.59 11.88
C VAL A 359 8.20 6.48 11.21
N PRO A 360 7.19 6.97 11.94
CA PRO A 360 6.30 8.02 11.44
C PRO A 360 7.06 9.29 11.05
N VAL A 361 6.66 9.93 9.96
CA VAL A 361 7.30 11.14 9.43
C VAL A 361 6.26 12.24 9.25
N PHE A 362 6.51 13.38 9.88
CA PHE A 362 5.81 14.65 9.70
C PHE A 362 6.75 15.60 8.96
N ILE A 363 6.35 16.04 7.78
CA ILE A 363 7.15 16.93 6.93
C ILE A 363 6.36 18.20 6.63
N GLY A 364 7.01 19.36 6.56
CA GLY A 364 6.33 20.63 6.31
C GLY A 364 7.17 21.66 5.58
N THR A 365 6.49 22.68 5.09
CA THR A 365 7.07 23.82 4.37
C THR A 365 6.40 25.12 4.79
N TYR A 366 7.12 26.22 4.74
CA TYR A 366 6.58 27.56 4.99
C TYR A 366 5.81 28.03 3.75
N GLU A 367 4.51 28.31 3.89
CA GLU A 367 3.74 28.99 2.83
C GLU A 367 4.05 30.49 2.81
N ASN A 368 4.36 31.04 3.99
CA ASN A 368 4.89 32.39 4.22
C ASN A 368 5.64 32.41 5.56
N ALA A 369 6.11 33.58 6.00
CA ALA A 369 6.92 33.71 7.22
C ALA A 369 6.21 33.17 8.49
N ASP A 370 4.87 33.24 8.54
CA ASP A 370 4.10 32.95 9.74
C ASP A 370 3.33 31.63 9.67
N HIS A 371 3.24 30.98 8.50
CA HIS A 371 2.37 29.83 8.27
C HIS A 371 3.11 28.64 7.65
N ILE A 372 2.90 27.46 8.24
CA ILE A 372 3.47 26.19 7.80
C ILE A 372 2.35 25.27 7.32
N ARG A 373 2.56 24.65 6.16
CA ARG A 373 1.76 23.53 5.67
C ARG A 373 2.55 22.24 5.74
N GLY A 374 1.93 21.20 6.28
CA GLY A 374 2.55 19.92 6.52
C GLY A 374 1.77 18.73 5.97
N SER A 375 2.49 17.62 5.80
CA SER A 375 1.94 16.30 5.54
C SER A 375 2.60 15.28 6.45
N ALA A 376 1.86 14.24 6.80
CA ALA A 376 2.34 13.16 7.64
C ALA A 376 2.11 11.80 6.98
N ARG A 377 3.03 10.87 7.20
CA ARG A 377 2.96 9.46 6.80
C ARG A 377 3.45 8.59 7.94
N SER A 378 2.89 7.40 8.08
CA SER A 378 3.18 6.55 9.24
C SER A 378 3.31 5.07 8.93
N ILE A 379 3.93 4.37 9.86
CA ILE A 379 3.92 2.90 9.99
C ILE A 379 2.57 2.43 10.55
N PRO A 380 2.19 1.14 10.35
CA PRO A 380 0.89 0.62 10.78
C PRO A 380 0.57 0.85 12.27
N GLU A 381 1.57 0.77 13.14
CA GLU A 381 1.44 0.85 14.60
C GLU A 381 1.18 2.26 15.13
N PHE A 382 1.13 3.29 14.27
CA PHE A 382 0.93 4.68 14.69
C PHE A 382 -0.15 5.36 13.85
N ASN A 383 -1.16 5.91 14.54
CA ASN A 383 -2.28 6.60 13.92
C ASN A 383 -2.01 8.10 13.76
N VAL A 384 -1.83 8.54 12.50
CA VAL A 384 -1.57 9.95 12.17
C VAL A 384 -2.74 10.85 12.55
N PHE A 385 -3.97 10.44 12.30
CA PHE A 385 -5.15 11.25 12.60
C PHE A 385 -5.26 11.53 14.11
N GLU A 386 -5.09 10.50 14.94
CA GLU A 386 -5.10 10.66 16.40
C GLU A 386 -3.94 11.54 16.89
N ALA A 387 -2.75 11.41 16.30
CA ALA A 387 -1.61 12.25 16.65
C ALA A 387 -1.85 13.74 16.32
N LEU A 388 -2.50 14.03 15.19
CA LEU A 388 -2.88 15.39 14.81
C LEU A 388 -4.01 15.93 15.70
N GLU A 389 -5.02 15.10 16.01
CA GLU A 389 -6.11 15.46 16.92
C GLU A 389 -5.59 15.75 18.34
N PHE A 390 -4.57 15.02 18.79
CA PHE A 390 -3.87 15.29 20.06
C PHE A 390 -3.14 16.65 20.07
N CYS A 391 -2.86 17.22 18.90
CA CYS A 391 -2.20 18.51 18.72
C CYS A 391 -3.14 19.65 18.24
N LYS A 392 -4.46 19.43 18.23
CA LYS A 392 -5.40 20.32 17.53
C LYS A 392 -5.38 21.79 17.94
N ASP A 393 -5.08 22.12 19.19
CA ASP A 393 -4.96 23.51 19.68
C ASP A 393 -3.77 24.26 19.07
N LEU A 394 -2.81 23.55 18.49
CA LEU A 394 -1.65 24.13 17.80
C LEU A 394 -1.87 24.28 16.29
N LEU A 395 -2.90 23.63 15.75
CA LEU A 395 -3.15 23.49 14.32
C LEU A 395 -4.28 24.42 13.88
N GLU A 396 -4.14 25.02 12.70
CA GLU A 396 -5.21 25.83 12.09
C GLU A 396 -6.19 24.95 11.30
N LYS A 397 -5.66 23.93 10.63
CA LYS A 397 -6.42 22.88 9.95
C LYS A 397 -5.66 21.56 10.05
N HIS A 398 -6.38 20.45 10.19
CA HIS A 398 -5.83 19.10 10.10
C HIS A 398 -6.88 18.11 9.59
N GLY A 399 -6.41 16.98 9.08
CA GLY A 399 -7.25 15.88 8.64
C GLY A 399 -6.41 14.73 8.09
N GLY A 400 -7.07 13.61 7.81
CA GLY A 400 -6.44 12.40 7.30
C GLY A 400 -7.00 11.13 7.94
N HIS A 401 -6.22 10.06 7.84
CA HIS A 401 -6.54 8.73 8.33
C HIS A 401 -5.32 8.16 9.10
N GLN A 402 -5.38 6.88 9.48
CA GLN A 402 -4.31 6.23 10.24
C GLN A 402 -2.92 6.34 9.58
N ALA A 403 -2.83 6.09 8.27
CA ALA A 403 -1.55 6.02 7.57
C ALA A 403 -1.01 7.37 7.07
N ALA A 404 -1.87 8.40 6.94
CA ALA A 404 -1.52 9.64 6.28
C ALA A 404 -2.39 10.82 6.75
N GLY A 405 -1.81 12.03 6.76
CA GLY A 405 -2.55 13.23 7.10
C GLY A 405 -1.96 14.50 6.50
N GLY A 406 -2.74 15.58 6.58
CA GLY A 406 -2.35 16.93 6.24
C GLY A 406 -2.63 17.86 7.41
N PHE A 407 -1.78 18.86 7.62
CA PHE A 407 -1.94 19.82 8.71
C PHE A 407 -1.41 21.20 8.31
N SER A 408 -1.83 22.21 9.04
CA SER A 408 -1.31 23.57 8.94
C SER A 408 -1.24 24.20 10.33
N LEU A 409 -0.26 25.06 10.55
CA LEU A 409 -0.02 25.71 11.84
C LEU A 409 0.71 27.04 11.65
N LYS A 410 0.63 27.89 12.69
CA LYS A 410 1.51 29.05 12.79
C LYS A 410 2.95 28.62 13.06
N ALA A 411 3.92 29.34 12.48
CA ALA A 411 5.34 29.06 12.62
C ALA A 411 5.80 29.02 14.08
N GLU A 412 5.26 29.91 14.93
CA GLU A 412 5.54 29.97 16.38
C GLU A 412 5.17 28.68 17.14
N ASN A 413 4.25 27.87 16.61
CA ASN A 413 3.79 26.64 17.25
C ASN A 413 4.66 25.40 16.91
N LEU A 414 5.66 25.52 16.04
CA LEU A 414 6.42 24.37 15.52
C LEU A 414 7.13 23.56 16.62
N ASP A 415 7.78 24.23 17.57
CA ASP A 415 8.51 23.54 18.65
C ASP A 415 7.57 22.85 19.64
N ALA A 416 6.41 23.45 19.90
CA ALA A 416 5.35 22.85 20.69
C ALA A 416 4.77 21.60 20.00
N LEU A 417 4.57 21.67 18.68
CA LEU A 417 4.11 20.54 17.87
C LEU A 417 5.11 19.38 17.94
N ARG A 418 6.41 19.64 17.71
CA ARG A 418 7.48 18.64 17.79
C ARG A 418 7.47 17.90 19.12
N SER A 419 7.43 18.66 20.22
CA SER A 419 7.43 18.10 21.58
C SER A 419 6.19 17.24 21.84
N ARG A 420 5.02 17.69 21.39
CA ARG A 420 3.76 16.99 21.63
C ARG A 420 3.62 15.71 20.80
N LEU A 421 4.03 15.75 19.53
CA LEU A 421 4.09 14.56 18.69
C LEU A 421 5.07 13.53 19.28
N CYS A 422 6.23 13.96 19.76
CA CYS A 422 7.21 13.07 20.38
C CYS A 422 6.63 12.38 21.63
N SER A 423 5.92 13.13 22.49
CA SER A 423 5.20 12.58 23.63
C SER A 423 4.16 11.55 23.19
N PHE A 424 3.37 11.84 22.16
CA PHE A 424 2.36 10.91 21.65
C PHE A 424 2.99 9.63 21.09
N ALA A 425 4.07 9.73 20.31
CA ALA A 425 4.78 8.55 19.80
C ALA A 425 5.38 7.69 20.92
N HIS A 426 5.84 8.28 22.01
CA HIS A 426 6.30 7.53 23.18
C HIS A 426 5.18 6.75 23.89
N GLN A 427 3.95 7.25 23.83
CA GLN A 427 2.78 6.57 24.39
C GLN A 427 2.32 5.40 23.50
N GLN A 428 2.42 5.54 22.17
CA GLN A 428 1.88 4.57 21.22
C GLN A 428 2.90 3.52 20.74
N LEU A 429 4.15 3.91 20.53
CA LEU A 429 5.16 3.05 19.90
C LEU A 429 6.09 2.41 20.93
N GLN A 430 6.62 1.23 20.60
CA GLN A 430 7.72 0.60 21.31
C GLN A 430 8.94 0.51 20.38
N PRO A 431 10.17 0.41 20.90
CA PRO A 431 11.37 0.28 20.06
C PRO A 431 11.30 -0.88 19.05
N ALA A 432 10.59 -1.97 19.38
CA ALA A 432 10.41 -3.12 18.49
C ALA A 432 9.57 -2.80 17.23
N HIS A 433 8.76 -1.74 17.26
CA HIS A 433 7.97 -1.27 16.10
C HIS A 433 8.82 -0.45 15.12
N LEU A 434 9.99 0.07 15.55
CA LEU A 434 10.77 1.04 14.79
C LEU A 434 11.74 0.37 13.81
N LYS A 435 11.21 -0.27 12.77
CA LYS A 435 12.02 -0.91 11.72
C LYS A 435 11.21 -1.11 10.45
N PRO A 436 11.87 -1.13 9.27
CA PRO A 436 11.22 -1.63 8.07
C PRO A 436 10.70 -3.05 8.30
N LEU A 437 9.38 -3.25 8.22
CA LEU A 437 8.76 -4.55 8.36
C LEU A 437 8.84 -5.30 7.01
N VAL A 438 9.40 -6.50 7.03
CA VAL A 438 9.31 -7.43 5.89
C VAL A 438 8.49 -8.62 6.34
N GLU A 439 7.27 -8.74 5.79
CA GLU A 439 6.43 -9.90 5.98
C GLU A 439 6.88 -11.02 5.05
N ILE A 440 7.05 -12.21 5.60
CA ILE A 440 7.51 -13.40 4.87
C ILE A 440 6.32 -14.34 4.72
N ASP A 441 5.97 -14.69 3.49
CA ASP A 441 4.91 -15.66 3.21
C ASP A 441 5.38 -17.09 3.47
N ALA A 442 6.59 -17.46 3.04
CA ALA A 442 7.09 -18.82 3.22
C ALA A 442 8.62 -18.90 3.21
N GLN A 443 9.16 -19.88 3.95
CA GLN A 443 10.55 -20.28 3.80
C GLN A 443 10.72 -21.09 2.50
N ALA A 444 11.72 -20.74 1.70
CA ALA A 444 12.08 -21.47 0.49
C ALA A 444 13.58 -21.77 0.47
N SER A 445 13.96 -22.90 -0.11
CA SER A 445 15.35 -23.17 -0.47
C SER A 445 15.64 -22.68 -1.90
N LEU A 446 16.90 -22.30 -2.19
CA LEU A 446 17.24 -21.73 -3.49
C LEU A 446 17.01 -22.69 -4.66
N ASP A 447 17.08 -24.01 -4.43
CA ASP A 447 16.81 -25.06 -5.43
C ASP A 447 15.32 -25.17 -5.80
N GLN A 448 14.43 -24.70 -4.94
CA GLN A 448 12.99 -24.63 -5.25
C GLN A 448 12.67 -23.45 -6.19
N ILE A 449 13.58 -22.47 -6.31
CA ILE A 449 13.39 -21.28 -7.14
C ILE A 449 13.64 -21.61 -8.60
N THR A 450 12.59 -22.08 -9.26
CA THR A 450 12.61 -22.55 -10.65
C THR A 450 11.65 -21.76 -11.53
N HIS A 451 11.79 -21.89 -12.86
CA HIS A 451 10.82 -21.34 -13.81
C HIS A 451 9.40 -21.87 -13.59
N SER A 452 9.26 -23.12 -13.17
CA SER A 452 7.95 -23.73 -12.85
C SER A 452 7.31 -23.03 -11.66
N LEU A 453 8.07 -22.80 -10.59
CA LEU A 453 7.59 -22.02 -9.44
C LEU A 453 7.18 -20.61 -9.87
N TYR A 454 8.01 -19.92 -10.67
CA TYR A 454 7.68 -18.59 -11.16
C TYR A 454 6.40 -18.57 -11.99
N ALA A 455 6.16 -19.54 -12.87
CA ALA A 455 4.93 -19.62 -13.65
C ALA A 455 3.68 -19.76 -12.75
N GLN A 456 3.79 -20.47 -11.63
CA GLN A 456 2.71 -20.55 -10.65
C GLN A 456 2.53 -19.25 -9.85
N ILE A 457 3.63 -18.57 -9.49
CA ILE A 457 3.59 -17.23 -8.87
C ILE A 457 2.94 -16.23 -9.83
N ASP A 458 3.28 -16.29 -11.11
CA ASP A 458 2.75 -15.40 -12.14
C ASP A 458 1.22 -15.55 -12.28
N ALA A 459 0.70 -16.77 -12.08
CA ALA A 459 -0.74 -17.03 -12.07
C ALA A 459 -1.48 -16.37 -10.90
N LEU A 460 -0.79 -15.91 -9.84
CA LEU A 460 -1.40 -15.14 -8.76
C LEU A 460 -1.75 -13.71 -9.16
N HIS A 461 -1.21 -13.21 -10.27
CA HIS A 461 -1.51 -11.86 -10.74
C HIS A 461 -3.01 -11.69 -11.07
N PRO A 462 -3.56 -10.48 -10.87
CA PRO A 462 -2.86 -9.25 -10.48
C PRO A 462 -2.45 -9.19 -9.00
N CYS A 463 -1.19 -8.84 -8.74
CA CYS A 463 -0.65 -8.57 -7.41
C CYS A 463 -0.67 -7.06 -7.13
N GLY A 464 -0.88 -6.67 -5.87
CA GLY A 464 -1.04 -5.28 -5.42
C GLY A 464 -1.52 -5.21 -3.98
N ILE A 465 -2.22 -4.14 -3.60
CA ILE A 465 -2.80 -4.03 -2.25
C ILE A 465 -3.78 -5.18 -1.99
N ALA A 466 -3.73 -5.72 -0.77
CA ALA A 466 -4.44 -6.93 -0.33
C ALA A 466 -4.12 -8.22 -1.11
N ASN A 467 -3.15 -8.19 -2.04
CA ASN A 467 -2.57 -9.36 -2.68
C ASN A 467 -1.12 -9.08 -3.13
N PRO A 468 -0.17 -8.86 -2.20
CA PRO A 468 1.20 -8.51 -2.59
C PRO A 468 1.89 -9.67 -3.32
N ASP A 469 2.97 -9.39 -4.04
CA ASP A 469 3.86 -10.46 -4.52
C ASP A 469 4.31 -11.35 -3.36
N PRO A 470 4.37 -12.68 -3.55
CA PRO A 470 4.92 -13.58 -2.54
C PRO A 470 6.36 -13.23 -2.15
N VAL A 471 6.59 -13.06 -0.85
CA VAL A 471 7.91 -12.85 -0.26
C VAL A 471 8.38 -14.16 0.37
N PHE A 472 9.49 -14.67 -0.16
CA PHE A 472 10.15 -15.86 0.36
C PHE A 472 11.34 -15.49 1.22
N TRP A 473 11.71 -16.39 2.12
CA TRP A 473 12.91 -16.26 2.93
C TRP A 473 13.81 -17.49 2.82
N THR A 474 15.11 -17.27 2.69
CA THR A 474 16.13 -18.31 2.81
C THR A 474 17.14 -17.92 3.89
N PRO A 475 17.35 -18.77 4.91
CA PRO A 475 18.38 -18.55 5.91
C PRO A 475 19.78 -18.81 5.36
N ASN A 476 20.77 -18.15 5.95
CA ASN A 476 22.20 -18.44 5.83
C ASN A 476 22.70 -18.63 4.37
N VAL A 477 22.30 -17.71 3.49
CA VAL A 477 22.72 -17.66 2.10
C VAL A 477 24.11 -17.04 2.00
N ARG A 478 24.96 -17.62 1.16
CA ARG A 478 26.30 -17.10 0.86
C ARG A 478 26.24 -16.08 -0.26
N VAL A 479 26.82 -14.90 -0.03
CA VAL A 479 27.09 -13.90 -1.07
C VAL A 479 28.39 -14.28 -1.78
N CYS A 480 28.28 -14.88 -2.97
CA CYS A 480 29.43 -15.29 -3.77
C CYS A 480 30.07 -14.10 -4.48
N GLU A 481 29.24 -13.25 -5.09
CA GLU A 481 29.67 -12.05 -5.83
C GLU A 481 28.70 -10.91 -5.51
N GLN A 482 29.20 -9.68 -5.50
CA GLN A 482 28.37 -8.48 -5.35
C GLN A 482 29.00 -7.29 -6.06
N LYS A 483 28.15 -6.48 -6.72
CA LYS A 483 28.57 -5.29 -7.47
C LYS A 483 27.52 -4.20 -7.35
N SER A 484 27.98 -2.96 -7.17
CA SER A 484 27.14 -1.78 -7.33
C SER A 484 26.89 -1.47 -8.81
N ILE A 485 25.63 -1.26 -9.18
CA ILE A 485 25.19 -1.00 -10.56
C ILE A 485 24.26 0.22 -10.63
N GLY A 486 24.31 0.94 -11.75
CA GLY A 486 23.37 2.03 -12.06
C GLY A 486 23.30 3.12 -11.00
N LYS A 487 22.07 3.50 -10.62
CA LYS A 487 21.76 4.55 -9.62
C LYS A 487 21.81 3.99 -8.18
N GLY A 488 22.92 3.35 -7.81
CA GLY A 488 23.12 2.83 -6.45
C GLY A 488 22.30 1.58 -6.13
N HIS A 489 22.18 0.63 -7.06
CA HIS A 489 21.57 -0.68 -6.80
C HIS A 489 22.66 -1.74 -6.61
N LEU A 490 22.34 -2.87 -5.96
CA LEU A 490 23.28 -4.00 -5.83
C LEU A 490 22.83 -5.16 -6.69
N LYS A 491 23.78 -5.74 -7.45
CA LYS A 491 23.63 -7.03 -8.10
C LYS A 491 24.49 -8.05 -7.36
N LEU A 492 23.88 -9.16 -6.97
CA LEU A 492 24.51 -10.22 -6.19
C LEU A 492 24.39 -11.56 -6.92
N VAL A 493 25.32 -12.45 -6.60
CA VAL A 493 25.23 -13.88 -6.93
C VAL A 493 25.22 -14.64 -5.62
N LEU A 494 24.15 -15.40 -5.41
CA LEU A 494 23.84 -16.07 -4.15
C LEU A 494 23.91 -17.60 -4.30
N SER A 495 24.34 -18.29 -3.25
CA SER A 495 24.32 -19.76 -3.19
C SER A 495 23.92 -20.25 -1.79
N ALA A 496 23.43 -21.49 -1.72
CA ALA A 496 23.24 -22.18 -0.43
C ALA A 496 24.60 -22.47 0.24
N GLU A 497 24.60 -22.71 1.55
CA GLU A 497 25.81 -22.88 2.39
C GLU A 497 26.61 -24.16 2.08
N ASP A 498 25.93 -25.28 1.82
CA ASP A 498 26.54 -26.60 1.74
C ASP A 498 27.34 -26.80 0.44
N ALA A 499 28.66 -26.77 0.57
CA ALA A 499 29.64 -26.56 -0.50
C ALA A 499 30.19 -27.86 -1.15
N SER A 500 29.39 -28.94 -1.25
CA SER A 500 29.88 -30.24 -1.72
C SER A 500 29.37 -30.70 -3.10
N VAL A 501 28.46 -29.96 -3.72
CA VAL A 501 27.95 -30.26 -5.08
C VAL A 501 27.83 -28.94 -5.84
N ASP A 502 28.14 -28.91 -7.13
CA ASP A 502 27.85 -27.79 -8.05
C ASP A 502 26.38 -27.36 -7.89
N ARG A 503 26.10 -26.42 -6.98
CA ARG A 503 24.74 -25.98 -6.63
C ARG A 503 24.43 -24.66 -7.33
N GLN A 504 23.17 -24.54 -7.74
CA GLN A 504 22.59 -23.39 -8.42
C GLN A 504 23.00 -22.07 -7.76
N LYS A 505 23.83 -21.30 -8.48
CA LYS A 505 23.99 -19.88 -8.24
C LYS A 505 22.75 -19.17 -8.80
N ILE A 506 22.17 -18.28 -8.01
CA ILE A 506 21.06 -17.44 -8.47
C ILE A 506 21.46 -15.97 -8.43
N THR A 507 21.05 -15.22 -9.45
CA THR A 507 21.27 -13.77 -9.47
C THR A 507 20.22 -13.11 -8.59
N ALA A 508 20.63 -12.09 -7.83
CA ALA A 508 19.73 -11.25 -7.06
C ALA A 508 19.99 -9.76 -7.31
N ILE A 509 18.95 -8.95 -7.27
CA ILE A 509 18.98 -7.49 -7.38
C ILE A 509 18.40 -6.89 -6.10
N ALA A 510 19.10 -5.94 -5.52
CA ALA A 510 18.60 -5.11 -4.43
C ALA A 510 18.56 -3.64 -4.87
N TRP A 511 17.35 -3.11 -5.04
CA TRP A 511 17.16 -1.76 -5.57
C TRP A 511 17.48 -0.71 -4.52
N ARG A 512 18.31 0.27 -4.91
CA ARG A 512 18.73 1.44 -4.08
C ARG A 512 19.54 1.09 -2.83
N TRP A 513 20.17 -0.08 -2.81
CA TRP A 513 20.97 -0.53 -1.66
C TRP A 513 22.46 -0.14 -1.72
N GLY A 514 22.82 0.84 -2.54
CA GLY A 514 24.21 1.26 -2.74
C GLY A 514 24.94 1.63 -1.45
N GLU A 515 24.24 2.18 -0.46
CA GLU A 515 24.81 2.54 0.85
C GLU A 515 25.15 1.33 1.74
N TYR A 516 24.56 0.16 1.47
CA TYR A 516 24.81 -1.09 2.22
C TYR A 516 25.95 -1.93 1.62
N TYR A 517 26.63 -1.43 0.57
CA TYR A 517 27.73 -2.15 -0.07
C TYR A 517 29.06 -2.02 0.72
N PRO A 518 29.80 -3.11 0.96
CA PRO A 518 29.46 -4.50 0.66
C PRO A 518 28.57 -5.14 1.73
N LEU A 519 27.66 -6.03 1.31
CA LEU A 519 26.92 -6.89 2.24
C LEU A 519 27.84 -7.96 2.88
N PRO A 520 27.52 -8.44 4.09
CA PRO A 520 28.22 -9.57 4.72
C PRO A 520 28.25 -10.84 3.86
N ARG A 521 29.26 -11.69 4.05
CA ARG A 521 29.44 -12.94 3.26
C ARG A 521 28.31 -13.95 3.45
N GLN A 522 27.67 -13.96 4.62
CA GLN A 522 26.54 -14.80 4.94
C GLN A 522 25.41 -13.91 5.46
N VAL A 523 24.22 -14.11 4.91
CA VAL A 523 23.02 -13.33 5.23
C VAL A 523 21.78 -14.21 5.13
N ASP A 524 20.80 -13.91 5.96
CA ASP A 524 19.42 -14.32 5.69
C ASP A 524 18.85 -13.36 4.64
N VAL A 525 18.18 -13.89 3.62
CA VAL A 525 17.61 -13.07 2.53
C VAL A 525 16.10 -13.25 2.45
N ALA A 526 15.37 -12.14 2.40
CA ALA A 526 13.96 -12.10 2.03
C ALA A 526 13.83 -11.51 0.63
N TYR A 527 13.06 -12.16 -0.24
CA TYR A 527 13.04 -11.85 -1.67
C TYR A 527 11.73 -12.19 -2.37
N ARG A 528 11.48 -11.50 -3.48
CA ARG A 528 10.47 -11.85 -4.48
C ARG A 528 11.14 -12.56 -5.65
N VAL A 529 10.43 -13.50 -6.27
CA VAL A 529 10.95 -14.19 -7.47
C VAL A 529 10.56 -13.40 -8.71
N ARG A 530 11.53 -13.12 -9.58
CA ARG A 530 11.36 -12.36 -10.83
C ARG A 530 11.93 -13.14 -12.01
N THR A 531 11.57 -12.72 -13.22
CA THR A 531 12.22 -13.17 -14.45
C THR A 531 12.94 -12.02 -15.10
N ASN A 532 14.14 -12.30 -15.58
CA ASN A 532 14.90 -11.42 -16.46
C ASN A 532 14.92 -12.03 -17.87
N GLU A 533 14.54 -11.23 -18.87
CA GLU A 533 14.59 -11.60 -20.28
C GLU A 533 15.75 -10.84 -20.95
N TRP A 534 16.76 -11.58 -21.38
CA TRP A 534 17.93 -11.01 -22.05
C TRP A 534 18.25 -11.80 -23.31
N GLN A 535 18.29 -11.11 -24.46
CA GLN A 535 18.58 -11.71 -25.78
C GLN A 535 17.71 -12.94 -26.10
N GLY A 536 16.45 -12.95 -25.64
CA GLY A 536 15.50 -14.05 -25.84
C GLY A 536 15.65 -15.23 -24.86
N ALA A 537 16.63 -15.19 -23.95
CA ALA A 537 16.72 -16.14 -22.84
C ALA A 537 16.02 -15.57 -21.60
N VAL A 538 15.08 -16.32 -21.04
CA VAL A 538 14.42 -15.99 -19.78
C VAL A 538 15.14 -16.74 -18.66
N SER A 539 15.53 -16.01 -17.61
CA SER A 539 16.16 -16.58 -16.40
C SER A 539 15.39 -16.13 -15.16
N VAL A 540 15.37 -16.96 -14.12
CA VAL A 540 14.81 -16.58 -12.82
C VAL A 540 15.86 -15.87 -11.99
N GLU A 541 15.47 -14.77 -11.36
CA GLU A 541 16.29 -13.99 -10.43
C GLU A 541 15.49 -13.60 -9.18
N LEU A 542 16.22 -13.15 -8.16
CA LEU A 542 15.64 -12.69 -6.90
C LEU A 542 15.63 -11.17 -6.84
N GLU A 543 14.52 -10.57 -6.46
CA GLU A 543 14.46 -9.18 -6.02
C GLU A 543 14.51 -9.16 -4.49
N LEU A 544 15.63 -8.73 -3.92
CA LEU A 544 15.79 -8.67 -2.46
C LEU A 544 14.94 -7.54 -1.87
N VAL A 545 14.18 -7.86 -0.84
CA VAL A 545 13.35 -6.91 -0.09
C VAL A 545 13.81 -6.74 1.36
N GLY A 546 14.65 -7.65 1.86
CA GLY A 546 15.24 -7.56 3.19
C GLY A 546 16.44 -8.48 3.35
N VAL A 547 17.39 -8.05 4.17
CA VAL A 547 18.51 -8.88 4.64
C VAL A 547 18.70 -8.69 6.12
N ARG A 548 19.15 -9.74 6.79
CA ARG A 548 19.68 -9.64 8.14
C ARG A 548 20.89 -10.53 8.28
N LEU A 549 21.69 -10.27 9.32
CA LEU A 549 22.71 -11.24 9.73
C LEU A 549 22.02 -12.56 10.05
N PRO A 550 22.60 -13.71 9.64
CA PRO A 550 22.06 -15.00 10.00
C PRO A 550 21.90 -15.03 11.51
N THR A 551 20.72 -15.41 11.98
CA THR A 551 20.57 -15.63 13.41
C THR A 551 21.52 -16.79 13.71
N GLN A 552 22.59 -16.53 14.46
CA GLN A 552 23.31 -17.63 15.07
C GLN A 552 22.26 -18.30 15.95
N THR A 553 21.67 -19.39 15.47
CA THR A 553 21.35 -20.48 16.35
C THR A 553 22.71 -20.90 16.90
N THR A 554 23.18 -20.18 17.93
CA THR A 554 24.11 -20.76 18.87
C THR A 554 23.38 -22.01 19.30
N ASN A 555 23.81 -23.18 18.80
CA ASN A 555 23.56 -24.40 19.52
C ASN A 555 24.00 -24.07 20.94
N PRO A 556 23.06 -23.95 21.88
CA PRO A 556 23.39 -23.30 23.13
C PRO A 556 24.45 -24.17 23.77
N GLN A 557 25.56 -23.53 24.12
CA GLN A 557 26.75 -24.23 24.59
C GLN A 557 26.32 -25.09 25.79
N GLU A 558 26.22 -26.40 25.58
CA GLU A 558 25.72 -27.32 26.58
C GLU A 558 26.84 -27.54 27.61
N VAL A 559 26.64 -27.06 28.82
CA VAL A 559 27.59 -27.20 29.92
C VAL A 559 27.09 -28.27 30.87
N ALA A 560 27.91 -29.30 31.08
CA ALA A 560 27.64 -30.31 32.09
C ALA A 560 28.04 -29.81 33.48
N PHE A 561 27.19 -30.04 34.48
CA PHE A 561 27.50 -29.74 35.88
C PHE A 561 26.96 -30.84 36.80
N GLN A 562 27.56 -30.96 37.99
CA GLN A 562 27.13 -31.92 39.00
C GLN A 562 26.43 -31.22 40.17
N MET A 563 25.35 -31.83 40.66
CA MET A 563 24.67 -31.39 41.88
C MET A 563 24.31 -32.63 42.70
N GLY A 564 24.99 -32.84 43.82
CA GLY A 564 24.97 -34.12 44.54
C GLY A 564 25.51 -35.25 43.65
N ASP A 565 24.84 -36.41 43.64
CA ASP A 565 25.24 -37.58 42.85
C ASP A 565 24.67 -37.60 41.42
N ARG A 566 24.14 -36.47 40.93
CA ARG A 566 23.47 -36.37 39.62
C ARG A 566 24.19 -35.41 38.68
N GLN A 567 24.32 -35.82 37.42
CA GLN A 567 24.90 -35.03 36.35
C GLN A 567 23.79 -34.36 35.52
N TYR A 568 23.90 -33.06 35.33
CA TYR A 568 22.95 -32.26 34.57
C TYR A 568 23.66 -31.63 33.38
N VAL A 569 22.89 -31.27 32.36
CA VAL A 569 23.34 -30.47 31.23
C VAL A 569 22.50 -29.22 31.19
N CYS A 570 23.14 -28.05 31.16
CA CYS A 570 22.43 -26.78 31.03
C CYS A 570 22.90 -25.99 29.81
N SER A 571 22.02 -25.12 29.34
CA SER A 571 22.33 -24.25 28.21
C SER A 571 21.50 -22.97 28.32
N LEU A 572 22.06 -21.86 27.84
CA LEU A 572 21.42 -20.54 27.87
C LEU A 572 21.27 -20.04 26.43
N THR A 573 20.04 -19.66 26.07
CA THR A 573 19.70 -19.11 24.74
C THR A 573 19.12 -17.71 24.87
N ASP A 574 19.58 -16.78 24.05
CA ASP A 574 18.88 -15.52 23.84
C ASP A 574 17.70 -15.76 22.87
N ALA A 575 16.48 -15.69 23.37
CA ALA A 575 15.26 -15.75 22.55
C ALA A 575 14.64 -14.36 22.39
N LEU A 576 13.75 -14.19 21.41
CA LEU A 576 13.01 -12.94 21.18
C LEU A 576 12.22 -12.48 22.42
N SER A 577 11.84 -13.40 23.31
CA SER A 577 11.12 -13.15 24.56
C SER A 577 12.03 -12.94 25.79
N GLY A 578 13.35 -12.86 25.60
CA GLY A 578 14.36 -12.78 26.67
C GLY A 578 15.22 -14.05 26.78
N ARG A 579 16.15 -14.08 27.74
CA ARG A 579 17.02 -15.25 27.96
C ARG A 579 16.24 -16.43 28.52
N GLU A 580 16.45 -17.60 27.91
CA GLU A 580 15.89 -18.88 28.32
C GLU A 580 17.00 -19.82 28.80
N LEU A 581 16.85 -20.34 30.02
CA LEU A 581 17.72 -21.35 30.62
C LEU A 581 17.04 -22.72 30.48
N ARG A 582 17.77 -23.69 29.92
CA ARG A 582 17.36 -25.09 29.85
C ARG A 582 18.26 -25.95 30.73
N ILE A 583 17.69 -26.84 31.53
CA ILE A 583 18.43 -27.79 32.38
C ILE A 583 17.86 -29.19 32.17
N ARG A 584 18.67 -30.09 31.60
CA ARG A 584 18.35 -31.50 31.39
C ARG A 584 18.96 -32.36 32.49
N ASN A 585 18.15 -33.25 33.06
CA ASN A 585 18.60 -34.24 34.04
C ASN A 585 18.98 -35.58 33.38
N PRO A 586 19.59 -36.54 34.11
CA PRO A 586 19.98 -37.85 33.57
C PRO A 586 18.81 -38.65 32.98
N GLU A 587 17.60 -38.46 33.53
CA GLU A 587 16.39 -39.16 33.08
C GLU A 587 15.70 -38.50 31.88
N GLY A 588 16.33 -37.49 31.27
CA GLY A 588 15.87 -36.81 30.05
C GLY A 588 14.76 -35.78 30.25
N LYS A 589 14.43 -35.41 31.49
CA LYS A 589 13.51 -34.30 31.78
C LYS A 589 14.26 -32.97 31.67
N ILE A 590 13.58 -31.99 31.09
CA ILE A 590 14.09 -30.64 30.83
C ILE A 590 13.27 -29.65 31.65
N LEU A 591 13.96 -28.85 32.47
CA LEU A 591 13.42 -27.64 33.08
C LEU A 591 13.74 -26.45 32.17
N VAL A 592 12.73 -25.69 31.76
CA VAL A 592 12.83 -24.48 30.95
C VAL A 592 12.40 -23.29 31.78
N VAL A 593 13.26 -22.27 31.89
CA VAL A 593 13.02 -21.08 32.71
C VAL A 593 13.36 -19.83 31.90
N GLN A 594 12.41 -18.90 31.80
CA GLN A 594 12.67 -17.59 31.20
C GLN A 594 13.12 -16.58 32.25
N GLN A 595 14.08 -15.73 31.88
CA GLN A 595 14.62 -14.70 32.76
C GLN A 595 13.50 -13.79 33.28
N GLY A 596 13.46 -13.57 34.59
CA GLY A 596 12.45 -12.74 35.26
C GLY A 596 11.13 -13.45 35.58
N GLN A 597 10.93 -14.71 35.15
CA GLN A 597 9.73 -15.48 35.44
C GLN A 597 9.85 -16.30 36.72
N LYS A 598 8.76 -16.36 37.50
CA LYS A 598 8.64 -17.21 38.71
C LYS A 598 8.15 -18.62 38.41
N LEU A 599 7.61 -18.85 37.20
CA LEU A 599 7.13 -20.15 36.73
C LEU A 599 8.04 -20.66 35.61
N GLY A 600 8.39 -21.93 35.67
CA GLY A 600 9.11 -22.67 34.63
C GLY A 600 8.28 -23.86 34.11
N LYS A 601 8.73 -24.49 33.03
CA LYS A 601 8.12 -25.71 32.47
C LYS A 601 9.04 -26.90 32.70
N LEU A 602 8.51 -28.01 33.21
CA LEU A 602 9.27 -29.25 33.45
C LEU A 602 8.60 -30.42 32.71
N GLY A 603 9.28 -31.04 31.75
CA GLY A 603 8.76 -32.14 30.93
C GLY A 603 9.85 -32.84 30.11
N ARG A 604 9.50 -33.87 29.32
CA ARG A 604 10.42 -34.45 28.32
C ARG A 604 10.22 -33.84 26.93
N THR A 605 9.05 -33.27 26.71
CA THR A 605 8.54 -32.63 25.49
C THR A 605 7.70 -31.41 25.90
N ASP A 606 7.35 -30.55 24.94
CA ASP A 606 6.46 -29.43 25.25
C ASP A 606 5.04 -29.90 25.64
N HIS A 607 4.59 -31.02 25.09
CA HIS A 607 3.24 -31.56 25.30
C HIS A 607 3.03 -32.24 26.67
N ASP A 608 4.08 -32.76 27.31
CA ASP A 608 4.01 -33.38 28.65
C ASP A 608 4.55 -32.46 29.76
N SER A 609 4.90 -31.21 29.42
CA SER A 609 5.46 -30.25 30.35
C SER A 609 4.43 -29.76 31.37
N LYS A 610 4.82 -29.72 32.65
CA LYS A 610 4.03 -29.14 33.75
C LYS A 610 4.63 -27.82 34.19
N GLN A 611 3.79 -26.86 34.54
CA GLN A 611 4.26 -25.63 35.18
C GLN A 611 4.76 -25.94 36.60
N VAL A 612 5.91 -25.39 36.93
CA VAL A 612 6.54 -25.49 38.26
C VAL A 612 6.95 -24.11 38.74
N ASP A 613 6.78 -23.86 40.04
CA ASP A 613 7.30 -22.65 40.68
C ASP A 613 8.82 -22.80 40.90
N VAL A 614 9.59 -22.03 40.14
CA VAL A 614 11.06 -22.12 40.16
C VAL A 614 11.68 -21.42 41.37
N CYS A 615 10.88 -20.71 42.17
CA CYS A 615 11.32 -20.10 43.42
C CYS A 615 11.39 -21.13 44.56
N GLN A 616 10.83 -22.34 44.38
CA GLN A 616 10.93 -23.39 45.39
C GLN A 616 12.38 -23.88 45.52
N PRO A 617 12.85 -24.24 46.74
CA PRO A 617 14.23 -24.58 47.01
C PRO A 617 14.91 -25.54 46.01
N PRO A 618 14.30 -26.69 45.62
CA PRO A 618 14.97 -27.62 44.71
C PRO A 618 15.24 -27.05 43.32
N PHE A 619 14.34 -26.20 42.79
CA PHE A 619 14.51 -25.58 41.47
C PHE A 619 15.42 -24.36 41.54
N TYR A 620 15.28 -23.55 42.59
CA TYR A 620 16.13 -22.38 42.82
C TYR A 620 17.61 -22.77 42.92
N HIS A 621 17.93 -23.81 43.70
CA HIS A 621 19.31 -24.29 43.83
C HIS A 621 19.85 -24.90 42.52
N LEU A 622 19.01 -25.63 41.78
CA LEU A 622 19.37 -26.20 40.48
C LEU A 622 19.68 -25.11 39.43
N ILE A 623 18.85 -24.06 39.38
CA ILE A 623 19.04 -22.92 38.48
C ILE A 623 20.32 -22.18 38.84
N LYS A 624 20.57 -21.93 40.14
CA LYS A 624 21.79 -21.26 40.58
C LYS A 624 23.05 -22.06 40.22
N ALA A 625 23.03 -23.38 40.39
CA ALA A 625 24.14 -24.25 40.01
C ALA A 625 24.39 -24.25 38.49
N ALA A 626 23.32 -24.28 37.68
CA ALA A 626 23.42 -24.18 36.23
C ALA A 626 24.00 -22.85 35.77
N LEU A 627 23.54 -21.72 36.33
CA LEU A 627 24.07 -20.39 36.00
C LEU A 627 25.55 -20.24 36.37
N ASN A 628 25.95 -20.73 37.56
CA ASN A 628 27.36 -20.74 37.95
C ASN A 628 28.24 -21.57 36.99
N ALA A 629 27.73 -22.71 36.50
CA ALA A 629 28.45 -23.55 35.55
C ALA A 629 28.62 -22.86 34.19
N LEU A 630 27.59 -22.12 33.75
CA LEU A 630 27.63 -21.31 32.53
C LEU A 630 28.58 -20.10 32.64
N GLU A 631 28.76 -19.53 33.83
CA GLU A 631 29.70 -18.42 34.09
C GLU A 631 31.18 -18.85 34.15
N GLN A 632 31.46 -20.15 34.27
CA GLN A 632 32.81 -20.71 34.39
C GLN A 632 33.42 -21.19 33.05
N GLN A 633 32.68 -21.07 31.93
CA GLN A 633 33.18 -21.24 30.55
C GLN A 633 33.38 -19.88 29.89
#